data_AF-A0A956FA78-F1
#
_entry.id   AF-A0A956FA78-F1
#
_cell.length_a   1.000
_cell.length_b   1.000
_cell.length_c   1.000
_cell.angle_alpha   90.00
_cell.angle_beta   90.00
_cell.angle_gamma   90.00
#
_symmetry.space_group_name_H-M   'P 1'
#
loop_
_entity.id
_entity.type
_entity.pdbx_description
1 polymer ?
#
loop_
_entity_poly.entity_id
_entity_poly.type
_entity_poly.pdbx_seq_one_letter_code
_entity_poly.pdbx_strand_id
1 'polypeptide(L)'
;MTRPPSRGRGLGIGLLGLLLVAPIAGCDPDADETAPQERRGPDATLRTHLVEPGEPTAEGLAYLRAMADAHAKADEREGEARIGVLRRALAQPVPAGLHEAEIVRLDVAARLGEELMNGGPHGAQAARELLAPMLGVERSLPLDRATARALVVLGDAAVRSGDDALAAGSYARSIEMMTLLRQELEP
;
A
#
# COMPACT_ATOMS: atom_id res chain seq x y z
N MET A 1 51.07 -22.46 -23.12
CA MET A 1 51.89 -21.91 -22.02
C MET A 1 51.13 -22.09 -20.72
N THR A 2 51.44 -23.16 -20.00
CA THR A 2 50.69 -23.69 -18.85
C THR A 2 51.54 -23.54 -17.59
N ARG A 3 51.02 -22.85 -16.56
CA ARG A 3 51.68 -22.70 -15.26
C ARG A 3 51.48 -23.96 -14.40
N PRO A 4 52.50 -24.43 -13.67
CA PRO A 4 52.36 -25.55 -12.72
C PRO A 4 51.84 -25.10 -11.34
N PRO A 5 51.25 -26.02 -10.55
CA PRO A 5 50.73 -25.75 -9.22
C PRO A 5 51.82 -25.81 -8.13
N SER A 6 51.78 -24.88 -7.18
CA SER A 6 52.61 -24.92 -5.96
C SER A 6 51.86 -25.59 -4.80
N ARG A 7 52.50 -26.61 -4.22
CA ARG A 7 52.06 -27.35 -3.02
C ARG A 7 52.61 -26.65 -1.78
N GLY A 8 51.74 -26.24 -0.87
CA GLY A 8 52.10 -25.87 0.50
C GLY A 8 51.55 -26.90 1.49
N ARG A 9 52.42 -27.81 1.94
CA ARG A 9 52.16 -28.71 3.08
C ARG A 9 52.51 -27.97 4.37
N GLY A 10 51.62 -28.02 5.34
CA GLY A 10 51.89 -27.61 6.72
C GLY A 10 51.05 -28.46 7.67
N LEU A 11 51.58 -29.63 8.02
CA LEU A 11 51.10 -30.51 9.09
C LEU A 11 51.67 -29.99 10.41
N GLY A 12 50.83 -29.69 11.39
CA GLY A 12 51.22 -29.36 12.75
C GLY A 12 50.26 -30.01 13.73
N ILE A 13 50.69 -31.16 14.27
CA ILE A 13 50.01 -31.97 15.28
C ILE A 13 50.44 -31.46 16.68
N GLY A 14 49.47 -31.26 17.57
CA GLY A 14 49.65 -31.08 19.01
C GLY A 14 48.27 -31.14 19.69
N LEU A 15 47.76 -32.35 19.96
CA LEU A 15 47.82 -33.13 21.21
C LEU A 15 46.98 -32.57 22.37
N LEU A 16 46.05 -33.41 22.86
CA LEU A 16 45.52 -33.56 24.24
C LEU A 16 45.21 -32.26 25.02
N GLY A 17 44.01 -31.98 25.49
CA GLY A 17 42.96 -32.86 25.98
C GLY A 17 42.46 -32.27 27.29
N LEU A 18 41.17 -31.93 27.38
CA LEU A 18 40.48 -31.85 28.67
C LEU A 18 39.01 -32.20 28.47
N LEU A 19 38.64 -33.33 29.05
CA LEU A 19 37.27 -33.74 29.33
C LEU A 19 36.57 -32.68 30.20
N LEU A 20 35.40 -32.23 29.75
CA LEU A 20 34.39 -31.64 30.62
C LEU A 20 33.03 -32.23 30.21
N VAL A 21 32.59 -33.19 31.01
CA VAL A 21 31.31 -33.88 30.92
C VAL A 21 30.41 -33.33 32.02
N ALA A 22 29.23 -32.85 31.61
CA ALA A 22 27.96 -32.71 32.35
C ALA A 22 27.84 -31.62 33.45
N PRO A 23 26.65 -31.00 33.66
CA PRO A 23 25.32 -31.59 33.44
C PRO A 23 24.33 -30.82 32.54
N ILE A 24 23.40 -31.60 31.99
CA ILE A 24 22.09 -31.21 31.50
C ILE A 24 21.22 -30.98 32.74
N ALA A 25 20.70 -29.77 32.96
CA ALA A 25 19.43 -29.49 33.64
C ALA A 25 19.27 -27.97 33.81
N GLY A 26 18.41 -27.40 32.97
CA GLY A 26 18.03 -26.00 33.01
C GLY A 26 17.14 -25.66 31.83
N CYS A 27 16.13 -26.50 31.57
CA CYS A 27 14.94 -26.02 30.89
C CYS A 27 14.28 -25.05 31.86
N ASP A 28 14.41 -23.76 31.59
CA ASP A 28 13.57 -22.74 32.18
C ASP A 28 12.40 -22.52 31.21
N PRO A 29 11.19 -23.05 31.50
CA PRO A 29 10.02 -22.82 30.66
C PRO A 29 9.34 -21.48 30.95
N ASP A 30 9.86 -20.64 31.87
CA ASP A 30 9.17 -19.44 32.36
C ASP A 30 9.94 -18.13 32.14
N ALA A 31 10.58 -17.99 30.97
CA ALA A 31 10.87 -16.66 30.43
C ALA A 31 9.62 -16.14 29.69
N ASP A 32 8.60 -15.83 30.47
CA ASP A 32 7.49 -14.98 30.09
C ASP A 32 8.01 -13.56 29.85
N GLU A 33 8.42 -13.31 28.60
CA GLU A 33 8.24 -12.00 28.00
C GLU A 33 7.28 -12.21 26.83
N THR A 34 5.99 -12.37 27.16
CA THR A 34 4.92 -11.91 26.27
C THR A 34 5.06 -10.39 26.09
N ALA A 35 6.07 -9.98 25.32
CA ALA A 35 5.97 -8.76 24.55
C ALA A 35 4.60 -8.82 23.85
N PRO A 36 3.81 -7.73 23.86
CA PRO A 36 2.61 -7.70 23.05
C PRO A 36 3.06 -8.07 21.64
N GLN A 37 2.60 -9.22 21.12
CA GLN A 37 2.62 -9.45 19.70
C GLN A 37 1.73 -8.35 19.13
N GLU A 38 2.33 -7.19 18.85
CA GLU A 38 1.80 -6.23 17.91
C GLU A 38 1.29 -7.06 16.75
N ARG A 39 0.00 -6.94 16.47
CA ARG A 39 -0.70 -7.74 15.48
C ARG A 39 0.05 -7.63 14.14
N ARG A 40 1.00 -8.52 13.89
CA ARG A 40 1.73 -8.67 12.62
C ARG A 40 0.89 -9.44 11.60
N GLY A 41 -0.44 -9.41 11.78
CA GLY A 41 -1.39 -9.93 10.82
C GLY A 41 -1.89 -8.81 9.92
N PRO A 42 -2.36 -9.11 8.72
CA PRO A 42 -3.01 -8.12 7.88
C PRO A 42 -4.23 -7.54 8.62
N ASP A 43 -4.26 -6.21 8.78
CA ASP A 43 -5.44 -5.52 9.29
C ASP A 43 -6.41 -5.27 8.13
N ALA A 44 -7.48 -6.05 8.09
CA ALA A 44 -8.52 -5.98 7.09
C ALA A 44 -9.73 -5.15 7.57
N THR A 45 -9.62 -4.42 8.69
CA THR A 45 -10.74 -3.62 9.20
C THR A 45 -11.23 -2.62 8.15
N LEU A 46 -12.52 -2.72 7.79
CA LEU A 46 -13.17 -1.81 6.87
C LEU A 46 -14.32 -1.09 7.57
N ARG A 47 -14.29 0.24 7.49
CA ARG A 47 -15.42 1.11 7.86
C ARG A 47 -15.84 1.85 6.61
N THR A 48 -17.13 1.82 6.28
CA THR A 48 -17.67 2.48 5.10
C THR A 48 -18.78 3.46 5.45
N HIS A 49 -19.03 4.41 4.55
CA HIS A 49 -20.20 5.28 4.58
C HIS A 49 -20.75 5.45 3.16
N LEU A 50 -22.06 5.63 3.06
CA LEU A 50 -22.70 6.06 1.83
C LEU A 50 -22.41 7.55 1.62
N VAL A 51 -22.16 7.94 0.37
CA VAL A 51 -22.02 9.33 -0.02
C VAL A 51 -23.37 9.79 -0.55
N GLU A 52 -24.06 10.61 0.23
CA GLU A 52 -25.31 11.23 -0.22
C GLU A 52 -24.99 12.34 -1.25
N PRO A 53 -25.73 12.42 -2.36
CA PRO A 53 -25.57 13.52 -3.31
C PRO A 53 -25.77 14.87 -2.62
N GLY A 54 -24.77 15.75 -2.74
CA GLY A 54 -24.85 17.10 -2.20
C GLY A 54 -25.77 18.01 -3.01
N GLU A 55 -26.22 19.11 -2.41
CA GLU A 55 -26.87 20.18 -3.19
C GLU A 55 -25.87 20.74 -4.22
N PRO A 56 -26.22 20.81 -5.52
CA PRO A 56 -25.31 21.31 -6.53
C PRO A 56 -24.96 22.79 -6.30
N THR A 57 -23.70 23.06 -5.96
CA THR A 57 -23.15 24.42 -5.90
C THR A 57 -22.35 24.74 -7.16
N ALA A 58 -22.25 26.03 -7.52
CA ALA A 58 -21.44 26.45 -8.67
C ALA A 58 -19.97 26.06 -8.50
N GLU A 59 -19.44 26.19 -7.28
CA GLU A 59 -18.06 25.80 -6.93
C GLU A 59 -17.87 24.28 -7.00
N GLY A 60 -18.82 23.50 -6.48
CA GLY A 60 -18.78 22.04 -6.54
C GLY A 60 -18.79 21.53 -7.98
N LEU A 61 -19.68 22.07 -8.82
CA LEU A 61 -19.73 21.73 -10.25
C LEU A 61 -18.45 22.14 -10.99
N ALA A 62 -17.85 23.28 -10.65
CA ALA A 62 -16.58 23.71 -11.23
C ALA A 62 -15.45 22.75 -10.86
N TYR A 63 -15.39 22.31 -9.60
CA TYR A 63 -14.41 21.32 -9.14
C TYR A 63 -14.58 19.97 -9.86
N LEU A 64 -15.81 19.45 -9.93
CA LEU A 64 -16.08 18.17 -10.61
C LEU A 64 -15.72 18.23 -12.10
N ARG A 65 -16.01 19.34 -12.79
CA ARG A 65 -15.58 19.57 -14.18
C ARG A 65 -14.06 19.61 -14.30
N ALA A 66 -13.38 20.30 -13.39
CA ALA A 66 -11.92 20.39 -13.40
C ALA A 66 -11.25 19.02 -13.21
N MET A 67 -11.84 18.14 -12.39
CA MET A 67 -11.38 16.76 -12.22
C MET A 67 -11.63 15.91 -13.46
N ALA A 68 -12.82 15.99 -14.05
CA ALA A 68 -13.13 15.32 -15.31
C ALA A 68 -12.18 15.76 -16.45
N ASP A 69 -11.93 17.05 -16.58
CA ASP A 69 -10.97 17.60 -17.54
C ASP A 69 -9.55 17.09 -17.28
N ALA A 70 -9.16 16.93 -16.02
CA ALA A 70 -7.85 16.39 -15.68
C ALA A 70 -7.72 14.91 -16.05
N HIS A 71 -8.78 14.11 -15.87
CA HIS A 71 -8.80 12.72 -16.34
C HIS A 71 -8.67 12.63 -17.85
N ALA A 72 -9.48 13.39 -18.60
CA ALA A 72 -9.39 13.42 -20.06
C ALA A 72 -8.00 13.83 -20.54
N LYS A 73 -7.43 14.90 -19.96
CA LYS A 73 -6.04 15.32 -20.25
C LYS A 73 -5.00 14.28 -19.87
N ALA A 74 -5.21 13.50 -18.82
CA ALA A 74 -4.29 12.45 -18.41
C ALA A 74 -4.33 11.25 -19.37
N ASP A 75 -5.49 10.95 -19.96
CA ASP A 75 -5.67 9.89 -20.96
C ASP A 75 -4.90 10.18 -22.26
N GLU A 76 -4.72 11.47 -22.59
CA GLU A 76 -3.95 11.93 -23.76
C GLU A 76 -2.42 12.00 -23.54
N ARG A 77 -1.94 11.61 -22.35
CA ARG A 77 -0.53 11.76 -21.92
C ARG A 77 0.01 10.45 -21.40
N GLU A 78 1.33 10.37 -21.27
CA GLU A 78 2.04 9.20 -20.72
C GLU A 78 3.18 9.66 -19.80
N GLY A 79 3.62 8.77 -18.91
CA GLY A 79 4.78 8.98 -18.04
C GLY A 79 4.68 10.26 -17.21
N GLU A 80 5.79 11.00 -17.13
CA GLU A 80 5.91 12.24 -16.34
C GLU A 80 4.86 13.30 -16.72
N ALA A 81 4.45 13.37 -17.99
CA ALA A 81 3.42 14.32 -18.41
C ALA A 81 2.05 13.97 -17.79
N ARG A 82 1.70 12.67 -17.77
CA ARG A 82 0.48 12.18 -17.12
C ARG A 82 0.54 12.38 -15.61
N ILE A 83 1.66 12.03 -14.98
CA ILE A 83 1.92 12.26 -13.55
C ILE A 83 1.70 13.73 -13.19
N GLY A 84 2.25 14.65 -14.00
CA GLY A 84 2.11 16.08 -13.80
C GLY A 84 0.67 16.57 -13.85
N VAL A 85 -0.17 16.03 -14.75
CA VAL A 85 -1.60 16.36 -14.81
C VAL A 85 -2.33 15.89 -13.55
N LEU A 86 -2.14 14.63 -13.17
CA LEU A 86 -2.83 14.01 -12.03
C LEU A 86 -2.42 14.65 -10.69
N ARG A 87 -1.13 14.97 -10.51
CA ARG A 87 -0.64 15.71 -9.33
C ARG A 87 -1.28 17.08 -9.20
N ARG A 88 -1.39 17.83 -10.32
CA ARG A 88 -2.06 19.14 -10.31
C ARG A 88 -3.54 19.03 -9.98
N ALA A 89 -4.22 17.99 -10.46
CA ALA A 89 -5.61 17.73 -10.10
C ALA A 89 -5.76 17.46 -8.60
N LEU A 90 -4.95 16.57 -8.04
CA LEU A 90 -5.02 16.24 -6.61
C LEU A 90 -4.67 17.43 -5.69
N ALA A 91 -3.86 18.37 -6.18
CA ALA A 91 -3.51 19.60 -5.47
C ALA A 91 -4.62 20.67 -5.47
N GLN A 92 -5.69 20.50 -6.25
CA GLN A 92 -6.79 21.47 -6.25
C GLN A 92 -7.51 21.46 -4.89
N PRO A 93 -7.88 22.65 -4.37
CA PRO A 93 -8.62 22.76 -3.12
C PRO A 93 -10.01 22.15 -3.27
N VAL A 94 -10.44 21.42 -2.24
CA VAL A 94 -11.78 20.82 -2.20
C VAL A 94 -12.79 21.88 -1.74
N PRO A 95 -13.86 22.14 -2.50
CA PRO A 95 -14.95 23.01 -2.05
C PRO A 95 -15.58 22.47 -0.76
N ALA A 96 -15.93 23.37 0.16
CA ALA A 96 -16.58 22.98 1.40
C ALA A 96 -17.95 22.33 1.11
N GLY A 97 -18.26 21.25 1.84
CA GLY A 97 -19.55 20.56 1.72
C GLY A 97 -19.72 19.69 0.45
N LEU A 98 -18.69 19.55 -0.39
CA LEU A 98 -18.75 18.65 -1.56
C LEU A 98 -18.41 17.22 -1.13
N HIS A 99 -19.42 16.42 -0.82
CA HIS A 99 -19.26 15.05 -0.33
C HIS A 99 -18.62 14.12 -1.37
N GLU A 100 -18.93 14.31 -2.65
CA GLU A 100 -18.41 13.54 -3.78
C GLU A 100 -16.91 13.79 -4.02
N ALA A 101 -16.34 14.85 -3.44
CA ALA A 101 -14.94 15.19 -3.62
C ALA A 101 -14.01 14.07 -3.16
N GLU A 102 -14.37 13.33 -2.10
CA GLU A 102 -13.54 12.23 -1.60
C GLU A 102 -13.43 11.11 -2.65
N ILE A 103 -14.54 10.71 -3.27
CA ILE A 103 -14.58 9.69 -4.33
C ILE A 103 -13.68 10.11 -5.50
N VAL A 104 -13.88 11.33 -6.02
CA VAL A 104 -13.15 11.80 -7.19
C VAL A 104 -11.65 11.94 -6.89
N ARG A 105 -11.28 12.36 -5.67
CA ARG A 105 -9.86 12.42 -5.26
C ARG A 105 -9.23 11.05 -5.15
N LEU A 106 -9.97 10.05 -4.64
CA LEU A 106 -9.49 8.68 -4.56
C LEU A 106 -9.24 8.11 -5.96
N ASP A 107 -10.11 8.38 -6.94
CA ASP A 107 -9.88 7.92 -8.32
C ASP A 107 -8.64 8.58 -8.94
N VAL A 108 -8.48 9.91 -8.78
CA VAL A 108 -7.27 10.62 -9.24
C VAL A 108 -6.02 10.07 -8.56
N ALA A 109 -6.06 9.83 -7.25
CA ALA A 109 -4.94 9.30 -6.48
C ALA A 109 -4.58 7.86 -6.90
N ALA A 110 -5.58 7.01 -7.16
CA ALA A 110 -5.37 5.65 -7.66
C ALA A 110 -4.67 5.66 -9.03
N ARG A 111 -5.16 6.47 -9.97
CA ARG A 111 -4.52 6.66 -11.29
C ARG A 111 -3.10 7.18 -11.17
N LEU A 112 -2.86 8.13 -10.26
CA LEU A 112 -1.52 8.65 -10.00
C LEU A 112 -0.61 7.56 -9.42
N GLY A 113 -1.11 6.75 -8.48
CA GLY A 113 -0.37 5.62 -7.90
C GLY A 113 0.04 4.61 -8.95
N GLU A 114 -0.88 4.21 -9.85
CA GLU A 114 -0.59 3.32 -10.98
C GLU A 114 0.52 3.88 -11.88
N GLU A 115 0.43 5.16 -12.25
CA GLU A 115 1.44 5.79 -13.12
C GLU A 115 2.80 5.93 -12.43
N LEU A 116 2.81 6.30 -11.14
CA LEU A 116 4.05 6.37 -10.34
C LEU A 116 4.75 5.01 -10.32
N MET A 117 4.00 3.92 -10.09
CA MET A 117 4.54 2.56 -10.08
C MET A 117 5.14 2.12 -11.41
N ASN A 118 4.75 2.73 -12.53
CA ASN A 118 5.33 2.48 -13.85
C ASN A 118 6.58 3.34 -14.12
N GLY A 119 6.79 4.42 -13.37
CA GLY A 119 7.85 5.42 -13.60
C GLY A 119 9.24 5.08 -13.06
N GLY A 120 9.43 3.97 -12.33
CA GLY A 120 10.76 3.53 -11.89
C GLY A 120 10.81 2.86 -10.50
N PRO A 121 12.01 2.57 -9.99
CA PRO A 121 12.22 1.73 -8.80
C PRO A 121 11.65 2.33 -7.50
N HIS A 122 11.49 3.66 -7.43
CA HIS A 122 10.89 4.35 -6.29
C HIS A 122 9.38 4.58 -6.43
N GLY A 123 8.79 4.18 -7.56
CA GLY A 123 7.39 4.42 -7.89
C GLY A 123 6.41 3.78 -6.91
N ALA A 124 6.68 2.54 -6.50
CA ALA A 124 5.88 1.81 -5.52
C ALA A 124 5.86 2.50 -4.15
N GLN A 125 7.01 2.96 -3.67
CA GLN A 125 7.10 3.68 -2.41
C GLN A 125 6.33 5.00 -2.47
N ALA A 126 6.47 5.76 -3.56
CA ALA A 126 5.74 7.02 -3.75
C ALA A 126 4.21 6.81 -3.84
N ALA A 127 3.75 5.75 -4.51
CA ALA A 127 2.33 5.39 -4.57
C ALA A 127 1.79 5.00 -3.19
N ARG A 128 2.56 4.26 -2.40
CA ARG A 128 2.21 3.89 -1.01
C ARG A 128 2.09 5.13 -0.11
N GLU A 129 3.08 6.03 -0.16
CA GLU A 129 3.08 7.28 0.62
C GLU A 129 1.91 8.19 0.25
N LEU A 130 1.49 8.18 -1.01
CA LEU A 130 0.32 8.89 -1.49
C LEU A 130 -0.99 8.30 -0.93
N LEU A 131 -1.16 6.98 -1.06
CA LEU A 131 -2.46 6.32 -0.85
C LEU A 131 -2.70 5.90 0.61
N ALA A 132 -1.67 5.48 1.34
CA ALA A 132 -1.83 4.96 2.71
C ALA A 132 -2.52 5.96 3.67
N PRO A 133 -2.21 7.27 3.67
CA PRO A 133 -2.90 8.24 4.53
C PRO A 133 -4.38 8.47 4.14
N MET A 134 -4.72 8.23 2.87
CA MET A 134 -6.09 8.38 2.36
C MET A 134 -6.95 7.15 2.69
N LEU A 135 -6.32 5.98 2.80
CA LEU A 135 -6.99 4.68 2.91
C LEU A 135 -6.78 3.98 4.26
N GLY A 136 -6.23 4.66 5.27
CA GLY A 136 -5.96 4.05 6.58
C GLY A 136 -7.18 3.36 7.20
N VAL A 137 -6.94 2.27 7.94
CA VAL A 137 -7.99 1.43 8.56
C VAL A 137 -8.87 2.18 9.55
N GLU A 138 -8.37 3.27 10.13
CA GLU A 138 -9.13 4.08 11.06
C GLU A 138 -10.17 4.99 10.39
N ARG A 139 -10.05 5.21 9.09
CA ARG A 139 -10.96 6.07 8.32
C ARG A 139 -12.21 5.32 7.91
N SER A 140 -13.35 5.99 7.97
CA SER A 140 -14.50 5.58 7.18
C SER A 140 -14.27 5.97 5.73
N LEU A 141 -14.42 5.03 4.80
CA LEU A 141 -14.21 5.24 3.37
C LEU A 141 -15.53 5.29 2.62
N PRO A 142 -15.65 6.07 1.53
CA PRO A 142 -16.87 6.10 0.75
C PRO A 142 -17.09 4.74 0.08
N LEU A 143 -18.32 4.22 0.17
CA LEU A 143 -18.74 2.99 -0.49
C LEU A 143 -18.86 3.23 -2.00
N ASP A 144 -17.73 3.12 -2.72
CA ASP A 144 -17.62 3.40 -4.15
C ASP A 144 -16.53 2.57 -4.84
N ARG A 145 -16.65 2.39 -6.16
CA ARG A 145 -15.69 1.65 -6.98
C ARG A 145 -14.30 2.30 -7.00
N ALA A 146 -14.21 3.62 -6.94
CA ALA A 146 -12.96 4.35 -6.84
C ALA A 146 -12.19 3.97 -5.57
N THR A 147 -12.90 3.80 -4.45
CA THR A 147 -12.30 3.35 -3.18
C THR A 147 -11.75 1.94 -3.30
N ALA A 148 -12.54 1.00 -3.86
CA ALA A 148 -12.08 -0.36 -4.09
C ALA A 148 -10.81 -0.38 -4.96
N ARG A 149 -10.82 0.36 -6.07
CA ARG A 149 -9.65 0.49 -6.93
C ARG A 149 -8.44 1.07 -6.20
N ALA A 150 -8.62 2.15 -5.44
CA ALA A 150 -7.53 2.76 -4.69
C ALA A 150 -6.90 1.79 -3.67
N LEU A 151 -7.72 0.93 -3.04
CA LEU A 151 -7.24 -0.15 -2.16
C LEU A 151 -6.43 -1.21 -2.93
N VAL A 152 -6.85 -1.59 -4.14
CA VAL A 152 -6.04 -2.48 -5.00
C VAL A 152 -4.68 -1.84 -5.34
N VAL A 153 -4.68 -0.58 -5.76
CA VAL A 153 -3.43 0.15 -6.10
C VAL A 153 -2.51 0.27 -4.89
N LEU A 154 -3.06 0.51 -3.69
CA LEU A 154 -2.27 0.49 -2.45
C LEU A 154 -1.69 -0.91 -2.18
N GLY A 155 -2.48 -1.96 -2.40
CA GLY A 155 -2.01 -3.34 -2.29
C GLY A 155 -0.85 -3.64 -3.24
N ASP A 156 -0.97 -3.23 -4.51
CA ASP A 156 0.07 -3.41 -5.52
C ASP A 156 1.36 -2.65 -5.16
N ALA A 157 1.20 -1.41 -4.67
CA ALA A 157 2.31 -0.60 -4.18
C ALA A 157 3.00 -1.24 -2.97
N ALA A 158 2.23 -1.82 -2.06
CA ALA A 158 2.72 -2.53 -0.89
C ALA A 158 3.50 -3.80 -1.28
N VAL A 159 2.97 -4.64 -2.18
CA VAL A 159 3.69 -5.82 -2.71
C VAL A 159 5.03 -5.43 -3.32
N ARG A 160 5.03 -4.41 -4.20
CA ARG A 160 6.27 -3.96 -4.87
C ARG A 160 7.28 -3.33 -3.91
N SER A 161 6.86 -2.89 -2.73
CA SER A 161 7.72 -2.32 -1.68
C SER A 161 8.05 -3.31 -0.55
N GLY A 162 7.54 -4.55 -0.61
CA GLY A 162 7.82 -5.61 0.37
C GLY A 162 7.01 -5.54 1.66
N ASP A 163 5.87 -4.82 1.66
CA ASP A 163 4.96 -4.68 2.80
C ASP A 163 3.76 -5.64 2.66
N ASP A 164 4.01 -6.93 2.88
CA ASP A 164 3.02 -7.99 2.64
C ASP A 164 1.76 -7.86 3.53
N ALA A 165 1.93 -7.34 4.75
CA ALA A 165 0.81 -7.14 5.68
C ALA A 165 -0.14 -6.04 5.17
N LEU A 166 0.41 -4.90 4.72
CA LEU A 166 -0.37 -3.84 4.11
C LEU A 166 -1.01 -4.31 2.79
N ALA A 167 -0.30 -5.10 1.99
CA ALA A 167 -0.82 -5.65 0.75
C ALA A 167 -2.07 -6.50 0.99
N ALA A 168 -1.95 -7.52 1.84
CA ALA A 168 -3.04 -8.43 2.15
C ALA A 168 -4.25 -7.71 2.79
N GLY A 169 -4.00 -6.77 3.72
CA GLY A 169 -5.07 -5.96 4.31
C GLY A 169 -5.79 -5.09 3.29
N SER A 170 -5.05 -4.46 2.36
CA SER A 170 -5.63 -3.60 1.33
C SER A 170 -6.47 -4.40 0.32
N TYR A 171 -5.99 -5.57 -0.12
CA TYR A 171 -6.78 -6.43 -1.02
C TYR A 171 -8.03 -6.99 -0.35
N ALA A 172 -7.93 -7.44 0.91
CA ALA A 172 -9.09 -7.93 1.67
C ALA A 172 -10.19 -6.85 1.75
N ARG A 173 -9.80 -5.63 2.09
CA ARG A 173 -10.72 -4.47 2.15
C ARG A 173 -11.30 -4.11 0.79
N SER A 174 -10.54 -4.25 -0.31
CA SER A 174 -11.08 -4.05 -1.66
C SER A 174 -12.13 -5.10 -2.02
N ILE A 175 -11.91 -6.36 -1.66
CA ILE A 175 -12.86 -7.45 -1.92
C ILE A 175 -14.15 -7.24 -1.13
N GLU A 176 -14.02 -6.85 0.14
CA GLU A 176 -15.16 -6.53 0.99
C GLU A 176 -15.95 -5.33 0.45
N MET A 177 -15.27 -4.24 0.07
CA MET A 177 -15.88 -3.08 -0.58
C MET A 177 -16.71 -3.46 -1.82
N MET A 178 -16.15 -4.29 -2.71
CA MET A 178 -16.87 -4.76 -3.90
C MET A 178 -18.05 -5.69 -3.58
N THR A 179 -17.95 -6.45 -2.48
CA THR A 179 -19.04 -7.31 -1.99
C THR A 179 -20.20 -6.48 -1.48
N LEU A 180 -19.93 -5.44 -0.68
CA LEU A 180 -20.93 -4.48 -0.20
C LEU A 180 -21.60 -3.75 -1.37
N LEU A 181 -20.81 -3.23 -2.33
CA LEU A 181 -21.34 -2.56 -3.52
C LEU A 181 -22.30 -3.43 -4.33
N ARG A 182 -22.03 -4.75 -4.42
CA ARG A 182 -22.94 -5.66 -5.11
C ARG A 182 -24.26 -5.84 -4.35
N GLN A 183 -24.21 -5.94 -3.02
CA GLN A 183 -25.40 -6.08 -2.19
C GLN A 183 -26.31 -4.86 -2.28
N GLU A 184 -25.75 -3.65 -2.40
CA GLU A 184 -26.52 -2.42 -2.62
C GLU A 184 -27.20 -2.36 -4.00
N LEU A 185 -26.66 -3.05 -5.02
CA LEU A 185 -27.19 -3.06 -6.39
C LEU A 185 -28.23 -4.17 -6.64
N GLU A 186 -28.26 -5.20 -5.80
CA GLU A 186 -29.17 -6.36 -5.89
C GLU A 186 -30.05 -6.45 -4.62
N PRO A 187 -31.02 -5.53 -4.42
CA PRO A 187 -31.88 -5.54 -3.24
C PRO A 187 -32.92 -6.68 -3.23
#